data_AF-A0A8T4N7Z7-F1
#
_entry.id   AF-A0A8T4N7Z7-F1
#
_cell.length_a   1.000
_cell.length_b   1.000
_cell.length_c   1.000
_cell.angle_alpha   90.00
_cell.angle_beta   90.00
_cell.angle_gamma   90.00
#
_symmetry.space_group_name_H-M   'P 1'
#
loop_
_entity.id
_entity.type
_entity.pdbx_description
1 polymer ?
#
loop_
_entity_poly.entity_id
_entity_poly.type
_entity_poly.pdbx_seq_one_letter_code
_entity_poly.pdbx_strand_id
1 'polypeptide(L)'
;MVKKRVAGKIQLWIGIILLIISVAGGVLTYIPYNNLKETYSPSVELITISMQLNIIIGFAVIFITSFILSLLFITQGLINISEEN
;
A
#
# COMPACT_ATOMS: atom_id res chain seq x y z
N MET A 1 33.23 -4.15 4.10
CA MET A 1 32.53 -3.30 5.09
C MET A 1 32.05 -1.97 4.51
N VAL A 2 31.93 -1.79 3.19
CA VAL A 2 31.26 -0.62 2.57
C VAL A 2 30.02 -1.05 1.78
N LYS A 3 30.03 -2.30 1.29
CA LYS A 3 28.96 -2.87 0.47
C LYS A 3 27.67 -3.13 1.27
N LYS A 4 27.75 -3.49 2.58
CA LYS A 4 26.54 -3.70 3.39
C LYS A 4 25.83 -2.37 3.70
N ARG A 5 26.58 -1.28 3.96
CA ARG A 5 26.02 0.08 4.12
C ARG A 5 25.23 0.53 2.92
N VAL A 6 25.82 0.35 1.74
CA VAL A 6 25.22 0.79 0.49
C VAL A 6 23.95 -0.02 0.23
N ALA A 7 23.97 -1.34 0.47
CA ALA A 7 22.78 -2.18 0.38
C ALA A 7 21.68 -1.74 1.37
N GLY A 8 22.03 -1.45 2.63
CA GLY A 8 21.07 -0.97 3.64
C GLY A 8 20.43 0.37 3.27
N LYS A 9 21.22 1.32 2.75
CA LYS A 9 20.70 2.60 2.24
C LYS A 9 19.74 2.40 1.06
N ILE A 10 20.08 1.52 0.12
CA ILE A 10 19.22 1.23 -1.04
C ILE A 10 17.90 0.59 -0.58
N GLN A 11 17.95 -0.40 0.32
CA GLN A 11 16.76 -1.03 0.88
C GLN A 11 15.86 -0.02 1.60
N LEU A 12 16.45 0.89 2.37
CA LEU A 12 15.72 1.96 3.04
C LEU A 12 15.00 2.88 2.04
N TRP A 13 15.68 3.33 1.00
CA TRP A 13 15.09 4.17 -0.05
C TRP A 13 13.97 3.46 -0.82
N ILE A 14 14.15 2.17 -1.14
CA ILE A 14 13.10 1.34 -1.77
C ILE A 14 11.87 1.25 -0.86
N GLY A 15 12.08 1.01 0.43
CA GLY A 15 11.00 0.97 1.41
C GLY A 15 10.24 2.30 1.52
N ILE A 16 10.95 3.43 1.57
CA ILE A 16 10.32 4.76 1.61
C ILE A 16 9.48 5.03 0.36
N ILE A 17 10.00 4.69 -0.83
CA ILE A 17 9.26 4.87 -2.09
C ILE A 17 7.99 4.01 -2.12
N LEU A 18 8.10 2.73 -1.71
CA LEU A 18 6.94 1.82 -1.60
C LEU A 18 5.90 2.34 -0.61
N LEU A 19 6.33 2.95 0.50
CA LEU A 19 5.44 3.54 1.49
C LEU A 19 4.65 4.72 0.89
N ILE A 20 5.33 5.63 0.20
CA ILE A 20 4.69 6.79 -0.46
C ILE A 20 3.66 6.33 -1.50
N ILE A 21 4.03 5.37 -2.35
CA ILE A 21 3.14 4.82 -3.38
C ILE A 21 1.91 4.16 -2.73
N SER A 22 2.11 3.40 -1.65
CA SER A 22 1.01 2.77 -0.91
C SER A 22 0.04 3.82 -0.37
N VAL A 23 0.54 4.81 0.36
CA VAL A 23 -0.28 5.88 0.96
C VAL A 23 -1.04 6.66 -0.12
N ALA A 24 -0.37 7.04 -1.21
CA ALA A 24 -1.02 7.74 -2.33
C ALA A 24 -2.13 6.88 -2.98
N GLY A 25 -1.87 5.59 -3.21
CA GLY A 25 -2.86 4.65 -3.74
C GLY A 25 -4.07 4.48 -2.82
N GLY A 26 -3.86 4.39 -1.51
CA GLY A 26 -4.93 4.27 -0.52
C GLY A 26 -5.85 5.50 -0.45
N VAL A 27 -5.30 6.71 -0.63
CA VAL A 27 -6.11 7.95 -0.65
C VAL A 27 -6.99 8.01 -1.90
N LEU A 28 -6.46 7.65 -3.06
CA LEU A 28 -7.20 7.69 -4.33
C LEU A 28 -8.37 6.70 -4.38
N THR A 29 -8.27 5.55 -3.70
CA THR A 29 -9.34 4.54 -3.66
C THR A 29 -10.46 4.89 -2.69
N TYR A 30 -10.23 5.77 -1.71
CA TYR A 30 -11.25 6.18 -0.73
C TYR A 30 -12.25 7.21 -1.30
N ILE A 31 -11.82 8.08 -2.22
CA ILE A 31 -12.63 9.17 -2.80
C ILE A 31 -13.87 8.69 -3.59
N PRO A 32 -13.81 7.65 -4.44
CA PRO A 32 -14.97 7.26 -5.25
C PRO A 32 -16.09 6.52 -4.49
N TYR A 33 -15.83 5.95 -3.31
CA TYR A 33 -16.83 5.16 -2.57
C TYR A 33 -18.04 6.00 -2.10
N ASN A 34 -17.82 7.25 -1.70
CA ASN A 34 -18.88 8.10 -1.15
C ASN A 34 -19.84 8.66 -2.22
N ASN A 35 -19.44 8.70 -3.49
CA ASN A 35 -20.24 9.32 -4.57
C ASN A 35 -21.18 8.34 -5.28
N LEU A 36 -21.14 7.05 -4.96
CA LEU A 36 -21.90 6.00 -5.68
C LEU A 36 -23.25 5.66 -5.02
N LYS A 37 -23.57 6.26 -3.87
CA LYS A 37 -24.78 5.94 -3.09
C LYS A 37 -26.09 6.46 -3.67
N GLU A 38 -26.08 7.35 -4.66
CA GLU A 38 -27.30 8.08 -5.06
C GLU A 38 -27.98 7.60 -6.37
N THR A 39 -27.49 6.58 -7.08
CA THR A 39 -27.89 6.41 -8.51
C THR A 39 -28.55 5.09 -8.89
N TYR A 40 -28.71 4.10 -8.01
CA TYR A 40 -29.17 2.77 -8.44
C TYR A 40 -30.56 2.37 -7.91
N SER A 41 -31.24 1.51 -8.68
CA SER A 41 -32.52 0.87 -8.34
C SER A 41 -32.29 -0.50 -7.69
N PRO A 42 -33.17 -0.95 -6.77
CA PRO A 42 -32.89 -2.00 -5.78
C PRO A 42 -32.53 -3.39 -6.32
N SER A 43 -32.86 -3.73 -7.57
CA SER A 43 -32.51 -5.03 -8.18
C SER A 43 -31.12 -5.06 -8.82
N VAL A 44 -30.57 -3.91 -9.22
CA VAL A 44 -29.22 -3.77 -9.80
C VAL A 44 -28.20 -3.40 -8.71
N GLU A 45 -28.68 -2.89 -7.57
CA GLU A 45 -27.88 -2.55 -6.40
C GLU A 45 -27.06 -3.74 -5.87
N LEU A 46 -27.65 -4.93 -5.72
CA LEU A 46 -26.96 -6.03 -5.04
C LEU A 46 -25.72 -6.53 -5.81
N ILE A 47 -25.82 -6.66 -7.14
CA ILE A 47 -24.71 -7.09 -8.00
C ILE A 47 -23.65 -5.99 -8.09
N THR A 48 -24.08 -4.72 -8.19
CA THR A 48 -23.16 -3.58 -8.29
C THR A 48 -22.42 -3.35 -6.97
N ILE A 49 -23.10 -3.46 -5.82
CA ILE A 49 -22.52 -3.33 -4.48
C ILE A 49 -21.52 -4.47 -4.22
N SER A 50 -21.83 -5.71 -4.59
CA SER A 50 -20.92 -6.84 -4.39
C SER A 50 -19.67 -6.76 -5.28
N MET A 51 -19.79 -6.30 -6.53
CA MET A 51 -18.64 -6.01 -7.38
C MET A 51 -17.76 -4.90 -6.80
N GLN A 52 -18.35 -3.79 -6.33
CA GLN A 52 -17.60 -2.70 -5.72
C GLN A 52 -16.90 -3.11 -4.42
N LEU A 53 -17.57 -3.90 -3.55
CA LEU A 53 -16.96 -4.45 -2.35
C LEU A 53 -15.74 -5.32 -2.66
N ASN A 54 -15.82 -6.19 -3.67
CA ASN A 54 -14.67 -7.00 -4.09
C ASN A 54 -13.50 -6.15 -4.60
N ILE A 55 -13.79 -5.09 -5.35
CA ILE A 55 -12.76 -4.15 -5.81
C ILE A 55 -12.10 -3.44 -4.62
N ILE A 56 -12.89 -2.94 -3.66
CA ILE A 56 -12.39 -2.26 -2.46
C ILE A 56 -11.55 -3.21 -1.60
N ILE A 57 -12.02 -4.43 -1.35
CA ILE A 57 -11.28 -5.44 -0.60
C ILE A 57 -9.97 -5.78 -1.33
N GLY A 58 -10.00 -5.95 -2.65
CA GLY A 58 -8.80 -6.19 -3.45
C GLY A 58 -7.77 -5.05 -3.30
N PHE A 59 -8.20 -3.80 -3.42
CA PHE A 59 -7.33 -2.65 -3.20
C PHE A 59 -6.82 -2.55 -1.76
N ALA A 60 -7.65 -2.86 -0.76
CA ALA A 60 -7.26 -2.87 0.64
C ALA A 60 -6.17 -3.93 0.91
N VAL A 61 -6.30 -5.12 0.34
CA VAL A 61 -5.29 -6.19 0.44
C VAL A 61 -3.97 -5.76 -0.20
N ILE A 62 -4.02 -5.16 -1.40
CA ILE A 62 -2.82 -4.64 -2.08
C ILE A 62 -2.14 -3.59 -1.22
N PHE A 63 -2.92 -2.64 -0.70
CA PHE A 63 -2.43 -1.55 0.17
C PHE A 63 -1.76 -2.08 1.44
N ILE A 64 -2.42 -3.00 2.16
CA ILE A 64 -1.86 -3.58 3.39
C ILE A 64 -0.56 -4.34 3.07
N THR A 65 -0.56 -5.13 1.99
CA THR A 65 0.62 -5.92 1.60
C THR A 65 1.81 -5.02 1.24
N SER A 66 1.59 -3.98 0.44
CA SER A 66 2.65 -3.04 0.05
C SER A 66 3.13 -2.19 1.23
N PHE A 67 2.24 -1.85 2.16
CA PHE A 67 2.59 -1.17 3.40
C PHE A 67 3.48 -2.04 4.29
N ILE A 68 3.11 -3.30 4.54
CA ILE A 68 3.93 -4.24 5.32
C ILE A 68 5.30 -4.45 4.67
N LEU A 69 5.32 -4.65 3.35
CA LEU A 69 6.57 -4.82 2.60
C LEU A 69 7.47 -3.59 2.74
N SER A 70 6.91 -2.39 2.64
CA SER A 70 7.67 -1.15 2.82
C SER A 70 8.34 -1.06 4.20
N LEU A 71 7.62 -1.43 5.27
CA LEU A 71 8.16 -1.45 6.63
C LEU A 71 9.28 -2.49 6.79
N LEU A 72 9.15 -3.66 6.16
CA LEU A 72 10.20 -4.67 6.16
C LEU A 72 11.49 -4.15 5.51
N PHE A 73 11.37 -3.51 4.35
CA PHE A 73 12.51 -2.91 3.64
C PHE A 73 13.18 -1.79 4.45
N ILE A 74 12.39 -0.93 5.09
CA ILE A 74 12.90 0.13 5.98
C ILE A 74 13.64 -0.51 7.17
N THR A 75 13.04 -1.50 7.82
CA THR A 75 13.61 -2.16 9.00
C THR A 75 14.93 -2.87 8.66
N GLN A 76 14.96 -3.66 7.57
CA GLN A 76 16.18 -4.30 7.10
C GLN A 76 17.26 -3.28 6.69
N GLY A 77 16.85 -2.19 6.03
CA GLY A 77 17.76 -1.11 5.67
C GLY A 77 18.42 -0.46 6.89
N LEU A 78 17.64 -0.19 7.94
CA LEU A 78 18.14 0.36 9.21
C LEU A 78 19.07 -0.61 9.93
N ILE A 79 18.70 -1.89 10.06
CA ILE A 79 19.54 -2.92 10.70
C ILE A 79 20.88 -3.05 9.99
N ASN A 80 20.86 -3.13 8.65
CA ASN A 80 22.08 -3.25 7.85
C ASN A 80 23.00 -2.03 7.97
N ILE A 81 22.44 -0.84 8.24
CA ILE A 81 23.24 0.37 8.51
C ILE A 81 23.77 0.37 9.93
N SER A 82 23.00 -0.14 10.92
CA SER A 82 23.42 -0.15 12.33
C SER A 82 24.50 -1.19 12.63
N GLU A 83 24.47 -2.36 11.99
CA GLU A 83 25.49 -3.41 12.18
C GLU A 83 26.89 -3.04 11.64
N GLU A 84 26.98 -1.97 10.84
CA GLU A 84 28.25 -1.51 10.24
C GLU A 84 28.84 -0.25 10.90
N ASN A 85 28.16 0.31 11.92
CA ASN A 85 28.66 1.40 12.79
C ASN A 85 29.20 0.83 14.10
#